data_AF-A0A7W0ZRL7-F1
#
_entry.id   AF-A0A7W0ZRL7-F1
#
_cell.length_a   1.000
_cell.length_b   1.000
_cell.length_c   1.000
_cell.angle_alpha   90.00
_cell.angle_beta   90.00
_cell.angle_gamma   90.00
#
_symmetry.space_group_name_H-M   'P 1'
#
loop_
_entity.id
_entity.type
_entity.pdbx_description
1 polymer ?
#
loop_
_entity_poly.entity_id
_entity_poly.type
_entity_poly.pdbx_seq_one_letter_code
_entity_poly.pdbx_strand_id
1 'polypeptide(L)'
;PKEPVGVGAKWQSTTTAKLADKLDVTQVTDYELVAQKGTTWTIKGKTKVTGTDQKMQGGDISAIKGSGTSEATITDGMLFPTYKTMLETQFTAAEAGKSMQFALKVGGSVNAKK
;
A
#
# COMPACT_ATOMS: atom_id res chain seq x y z
N PRO A 1 -2.78 23.75 6.12
CA PRO A 1 -4.20 23.28 6.13
C PRO A 1 -5.06 24.23 6.99
N LYS A 2 -6.29 24.53 6.55
CA LYS A 2 -7.16 25.53 7.20
C LYS A 2 -8.08 24.93 8.28
N GLU A 3 -8.05 23.61 8.44
CA GLU A 3 -8.80 22.86 9.45
C GLU A 3 -7.82 22.15 10.40
N PRO A 4 -8.12 22.08 11.71
CA PRO A 4 -7.34 21.27 12.64
C PRO A 4 -7.46 19.79 12.26
N VAL A 5 -6.33 19.18 11.92
CA VAL A 5 -6.23 17.76 11.58
C VAL A 5 -6.30 16.97 12.89
N GLY A 6 -7.50 16.60 13.31
CA GLY A 6 -7.77 15.81 14.52
C GLY A 6 -8.08 14.34 14.21
N VAL A 7 -8.35 13.57 15.26
CA VAL A 7 -8.83 12.18 15.11
C VAL A 7 -10.08 12.16 14.21
N GLY A 8 -10.09 11.24 13.24
CA GLY A 8 -11.10 11.14 12.19
C GLY A 8 -10.74 11.88 10.90
N ALA A 9 -9.65 12.65 10.86
CA ALA A 9 -9.14 13.24 9.64
C ALA A 9 -8.79 12.14 8.62
N LYS A 10 -9.27 12.32 7.38
CA LYS A 10 -9.09 11.38 6.28
C LYS A 10 -8.43 12.08 5.09
N TRP A 11 -7.52 11.37 4.45
CA TRP A 11 -6.91 11.82 3.21
C TRP A 11 -6.60 10.61 2.34
N GLN A 12 -6.44 10.85 1.06
CA GLN A 12 -6.11 9.81 0.10
C GLN A 12 -4.75 10.12 -0.53
N SER A 13 -3.98 9.08 -0.79
CA SER A 13 -2.76 9.15 -1.60
C SER A 13 -2.87 8.18 -2.75
N THR A 14 -2.59 8.68 -3.96
CA THR A 14 -2.51 7.87 -5.17
C THR A 14 -1.05 7.83 -5.60
N THR A 15 -0.50 6.63 -5.73
CA THR A 15 0.86 6.40 -6.20
C THR A 15 0.82 5.46 -7.38
N THR A 16 1.40 5.86 -8.50
CA THR A 16 1.72 4.97 -9.62
C THR A 16 3.13 4.42 -9.39
N ALA A 17 3.29 3.11 -9.48
CA ALA A 17 4.56 2.44 -9.24
C ALA A 17 4.75 1.25 -10.19
N LYS A 18 6.00 0.86 -10.39
CA LYS A 18 6.35 -0.38 -11.08
C LYS A 18 6.56 -1.49 -10.06
N LEU A 19 5.65 -2.46 -10.02
CA LEU A 19 5.84 -3.66 -9.23
C LEU A 19 6.89 -4.55 -9.90
N ALA A 20 7.94 -4.89 -9.13
CA ALA A 20 9.11 -5.63 -9.62
C ALA A 20 9.74 -5.02 -10.90
N ASP A 21 9.75 -3.69 -11.00
CA ASP A 21 10.30 -2.89 -12.12
C ASP A 21 9.66 -3.14 -13.49
N LYS A 22 8.57 -3.91 -13.54
CA LYS A 22 7.97 -4.39 -14.80
C LYS A 22 6.49 -4.12 -14.93
N LEU A 23 5.73 -4.21 -13.85
CA LEU A 23 4.27 -4.11 -13.88
C LEU A 23 3.83 -2.73 -13.40
N ASP A 24 3.23 -1.95 -14.30
CA ASP A 24 2.64 -0.67 -13.95
C ASP A 24 1.37 -0.91 -13.11
N VAL A 25 1.37 -0.38 -11.89
CA VAL A 25 0.24 -0.47 -10.97
C VAL A 25 -0.08 0.89 -10.37
N THR A 26 -1.37 1.13 -10.15
CA THR A 26 -1.86 2.26 -9.38
C THR A 26 -2.25 1.77 -8.00
N GLN A 27 -1.65 2.36 -6.97
CA GLN A 27 -2.02 2.16 -5.58
C GLN A 27 -2.77 3.38 -5.08
N VAL A 28 -3.99 3.17 -4.59
CA VAL A 28 -4.77 4.19 -3.90
C VAL A 28 -4.81 3.79 -2.43
N THR A 29 -4.31 4.65 -1.54
CA THR A 29 -4.35 4.42 -0.09
C THR A 29 -5.20 5.47 0.59
N ASP A 30 -6.26 5.00 1.24
CA ASP A 30 -7.10 5.81 2.11
C ASP A 30 -6.51 5.79 3.52
N TYR A 31 -6.11 6.96 4.01
CA TYR A 31 -5.55 7.14 5.34
C TYR A 31 -6.56 7.77 6.29
N GLU A 32 -6.46 7.39 7.57
CA GLU A 32 -7.23 7.95 8.66
C GLU A 32 -6.35 8.12 9.91
N LEU A 33 -6.38 9.32 10.51
CA LEU A 33 -5.84 9.54 11.84
C LEU A 33 -6.82 8.97 12.86
N VAL A 34 -6.51 7.80 13.44
CA VAL A 34 -7.45 7.06 14.29
C VAL A 34 -7.25 7.30 15.78
N ALA A 35 -6.09 7.80 16.19
CA ALA A 35 -5.83 8.18 17.58
C ALA A 35 -4.77 9.27 17.69
N GLN A 36 -4.94 10.12 18.70
CA GLN A 36 -3.92 11.06 19.16
C GLN A 36 -3.89 11.01 20.70
N LYS A 37 -2.72 10.72 21.27
CA LYS A 37 -2.49 10.68 22.72
C LYS A 37 -1.24 11.48 23.03
N GLY A 38 -1.41 12.70 23.55
CA GLY A 38 -0.29 13.63 23.75
C GLY A 38 0.44 13.89 22.42
N THR A 39 1.72 13.53 22.38
CA THR A 39 2.61 13.66 21.22
C THR A 39 2.65 12.42 20.32
N THR A 40 1.77 11.43 20.55
CA THR A 40 1.70 10.20 19.75
C THR A 40 0.46 10.18 18.88
N TRP A 41 0.64 9.93 17.59
CA TRP A 41 -0.40 9.82 16.58
C TRP A 41 -0.41 8.41 15.98
N THR A 42 -1.60 7.84 15.78
CA THR A 42 -1.78 6.56 15.10
C THR A 42 -2.58 6.77 13.82
N ILE A 43 -1.99 6.40 12.69
CA ILE A 43 -2.57 6.52 11.35
C ILE A 43 -2.80 5.11 10.80
N LYS A 44 -3.97 4.86 10.25
CA LYS A 44 -4.27 3.61 9.52
C LYS A 44 -4.42 3.90 8.04
N GLY A 45 -3.93 3.00 7.21
CA GLY A 45 -4.09 3.03 5.77
C GLY A 45 -4.81 1.78 5.26
N LYS A 46 -5.68 1.94 4.28
CA LYS A 46 -6.22 0.86 3.46
C LYS A 46 -5.81 1.11 2.02
N THR A 47 -5.06 0.18 1.44
CA THR A 47 -4.53 0.30 0.08
C THR A 47 -5.33 -0.58 -0.85
N LYS A 48 -5.68 -0.06 -2.03
CA LYS A 48 -6.19 -0.81 -3.17
C LYS A 48 -5.21 -0.69 -4.32
N VAL A 49 -4.89 -1.82 -4.95
CA VAL A 49 -4.03 -1.88 -6.13
C VAL A 49 -4.89 -2.21 -7.34
N THR A 50 -4.66 -1.50 -8.43
CA THR A 50 -5.27 -1.78 -9.73
C THR A 50 -4.20 -1.64 -10.81
N GLY A 51 -4.22 -2.53 -11.80
CA GLY A 51 -3.44 -2.36 -13.03
C GLY A 51 -4.31 -2.64 -14.24
N THR A 52 -3.96 -2.03 -15.36
CA THR A 52 -4.52 -2.42 -16.67
C THR A 52 -3.81 -3.64 -17.19
N ASP A 53 -4.43 -4.33 -18.13
CA ASP A 53 -3.77 -5.42 -18.87
C ASP A 53 -2.53 -4.87 -19.58
N GLN A 54 -1.43 -5.63 -19.49
CA GLN A 54 -0.11 -5.22 -19.94
C GLN A 54 0.51 -6.32 -20.79
N LYS A 55 0.96 -5.94 -21.99
CA LYS A 55 1.75 -6.83 -22.85
C LYS A 55 3.21 -6.78 -22.41
N MET A 56 3.79 -7.95 -22.19
CA MET A 56 5.18 -8.09 -21.79
C MET A 56 5.94 -9.00 -22.74
N GLN A 57 7.28 -8.88 -22.74
CA GLN A 57 8.13 -9.83 -23.43
C GLN A 57 8.00 -11.19 -22.73
N GLY A 58 7.39 -12.17 -23.40
CA GLY A 58 7.12 -13.51 -22.85
C GLY A 58 5.70 -13.74 -22.36
N GLY A 59 4.75 -12.82 -22.58
CA GLY A 59 3.33 -13.07 -22.28
C GLY A 59 2.52 -11.83 -21.94
N ASP A 60 1.22 -12.03 -21.75
CA ASP A 60 0.28 -10.99 -21.33
C ASP A 60 0.02 -11.09 -19.82
N ILE A 61 0.00 -9.95 -19.14
CA ILE A 61 -0.34 -9.85 -17.73
C ILE A 61 -1.70 -9.16 -17.61
N SER A 62 -2.63 -9.76 -16.89
CA SER A 62 -4.00 -9.28 -16.74
C SER A 62 -4.54 -9.45 -15.33
N ALA A 63 -5.75 -8.93 -15.11
CA ALA A 63 -6.48 -9.06 -13.84
C ALA A 63 -5.69 -8.56 -12.62
N ILE A 64 -4.86 -7.52 -12.80
CA ILE A 64 -3.99 -6.97 -11.76
C ILE A 64 -4.85 -6.25 -10.72
N LYS A 65 -4.91 -6.82 -9.51
CA LYS A 65 -5.68 -6.28 -8.39
C LYS A 65 -5.00 -6.60 -7.08
N GLY A 66 -5.20 -5.75 -6.08
CA GLY A 66 -4.63 -6.01 -4.77
C GLY A 66 -5.30 -5.20 -3.68
N SER A 67 -5.04 -5.60 -2.45
CA SER A 67 -5.47 -4.87 -1.28
C SER A 67 -4.48 -5.04 -0.14
N GLY A 68 -4.45 -4.07 0.75
CA GLY A 68 -3.55 -4.06 1.88
C GLY A 68 -4.00 -3.14 2.99
N THR A 69 -3.33 -3.28 4.12
CA THR A 69 -3.49 -2.40 5.27
C THR A 69 -2.14 -1.94 5.76
N SER A 70 -2.14 -0.76 6.38
CA SER A 70 -0.99 -0.22 7.09
C SER A 70 -1.42 0.45 8.38
N GLU A 71 -0.51 0.46 9.35
CA GLU A 71 -0.64 1.20 10.59
C GLU A 71 0.70 1.85 10.91
N ALA A 72 0.69 3.16 11.09
CA ALA A 72 1.85 3.95 11.51
C ALA A 72 1.55 4.58 12.88
N THR A 73 2.48 4.46 13.81
CA THR A 73 2.50 5.22 15.06
C THR A 73 3.70 6.16 15.03
N ILE A 74 3.42 7.45 15.10
CA ILE A 74 4.41 8.53 15.09
C ILE A 74 4.40 9.14 16.50
N THR A 75 5.56 9.20 17.14
CA THR A 75 5.71 9.85 18.45
C THR A 75 6.73 10.98 18.30
N ASP A 76 6.37 12.18 18.71
CA ASP A 76 7.29 13.32 18.70
C ASP A 76 8.56 13.00 19.51
N GLY A 77 9.71 13.41 19.00
CA GLY A 77 11.03 13.08 19.55
C GLY A 77 11.60 11.70 19.15
N MET A 78 10.83 10.84 18.46
CA MET A 78 11.38 9.60 17.88
C MET A 78 11.93 9.82 16.47
N LEU A 79 13.10 9.25 16.19
CA LEU A 79 13.75 9.35 14.87
C LEU A 79 13.00 8.59 13.77
N PHE A 80 12.28 7.53 14.14
CA PHE A 80 11.55 6.69 13.20
C PHE A 80 10.16 6.37 13.74
N PRO A 81 9.13 6.31 12.88
CA PRO A 81 7.83 5.81 13.28
C PRO A 81 7.87 4.30 13.52
N THR A 82 6.98 3.81 14.37
CA THR A 82 6.62 2.40 14.37
C THR A 82 5.63 2.17 13.25
N TYR A 83 5.89 1.23 12.34
CA TYR A 83 5.05 1.00 11.18
C TYR A 83 4.84 -0.49 10.95
N LYS A 84 3.62 -0.90 10.59
CA LYS A 84 3.28 -2.24 10.15
C LYS A 84 2.49 -2.17 8.86
N THR A 85 2.80 -3.03 7.91
CA THR A 85 2.07 -3.13 6.64
C THR A 85 1.93 -4.56 6.17
N MET A 86 0.85 -4.80 5.44
CA MET A 86 0.61 -6.00 4.67
C MET A 86 -0.13 -5.60 3.38
N LEU A 87 0.44 -5.93 2.24
CA LEU A 87 -0.11 -5.68 0.91
C LEU A 87 -0.04 -6.98 0.10
N GLU A 88 -1.16 -7.38 -0.48
CA GLU A 88 -1.22 -8.49 -1.42
C GLU A 88 -1.64 -7.97 -2.79
N THR A 89 -0.87 -8.31 -3.81
CA THR A 89 -1.20 -8.03 -5.21
C THR A 89 -1.29 -9.32 -5.99
N GLN A 90 -2.41 -9.52 -6.69
CA GLN A 90 -2.69 -10.67 -7.53
C GLN A 90 -2.68 -10.25 -9.00
N PHE A 91 -2.22 -11.14 -9.86
CA PHE A 91 -2.24 -10.96 -11.31
C PHE A 91 -2.24 -12.32 -12.02
N THR A 92 -2.69 -12.33 -13.26
CA THR A 92 -2.66 -13.50 -14.14
C THR A 92 -1.61 -13.28 -15.21
N ALA A 93 -0.71 -14.24 -15.43
CA ALA A 93 0.17 -14.27 -16.59
C ALA A 93 -0.33 -15.30 -17.59
N ALA A 94 -0.31 -14.97 -18.88
CA ALA A 94 -0.69 -15.85 -19.97
C ALA A 94 0.37 -15.87 -21.07
N GLU A 95 0.72 -17.07 -21.53
CA GLU A 95 1.65 -17.29 -22.65
C GLU A 95 1.21 -18.52 -23.45
N ALA A 96 1.21 -18.43 -24.78
CA ALA A 96 0.93 -19.55 -25.70
C ALA A 96 -0.34 -20.37 -25.35
N GLY A 97 -1.42 -19.68 -24.92
CA GLY A 97 -2.70 -20.31 -24.58
C GLY A 97 -2.76 -20.95 -23.18
N LYS A 98 -1.71 -20.83 -22.36
CA LYS A 98 -1.71 -21.22 -20.94
C LYS A 98 -1.80 -19.98 -20.07
N SER A 99 -2.47 -20.09 -18.92
CA SER A 99 -2.53 -19.02 -17.92
C SER A 99 -2.17 -19.54 -16.52
N MET A 100 -1.56 -18.67 -15.72
CA MET A 100 -1.20 -18.92 -14.32
C MET A 100 -1.54 -17.68 -13.49
N GLN A 101 -2.08 -17.89 -12.29
CA GLN A 101 -2.35 -16.83 -11.33
C GLN A 101 -1.23 -16.74 -10.30
N PHE A 102 -0.79 -15.52 -10.02
CA PHE A 102 0.25 -15.21 -9.05
C PHE A 102 -0.29 -14.28 -7.96
N ALA A 103 0.29 -14.38 -6.77
CA ALA A 103 0.05 -13.45 -5.67
C ALA A 103 1.39 -13.05 -5.05
N LEU A 104 1.68 -11.75 -5.05
CA LEU A 104 2.81 -11.16 -4.35
C LEU A 104 2.33 -10.58 -3.02
N LYS A 105 2.87 -11.11 -1.92
CA LYS A 105 2.63 -10.61 -0.56
C LYS A 105 3.84 -9.82 -0.11
N VAL A 106 3.65 -8.53 0.16
CA VAL A 106 4.68 -7.63 0.70
C VAL A 106 4.20 -7.16 2.06
N GLY A 107 5.03 -7.31 3.08
CA GLY A 107 4.67 -6.89 4.42
C GLY A 107 5.91 -6.76 5.28
N GLY A 108 5.77 -6.01 6.37
CA GLY A 108 6.85 -5.78 7.28
C GLY A 108 6.40 -4.98 8.49
N SER A 109 7.24 -5.00 9.52
CA SER A 109 7.08 -4.15 10.68
C SER A 109 8.42 -3.51 11.04
N VAL A 110 8.41 -2.21 11.26
CA VAL A 110 9.50 -1.46 11.87
C VAL A 110 9.03 -1.02 13.23
N ASN A 111 9.79 -1.34 14.27
CA ASN A 111 9.53 -0.84 15.62
C ASN A 111 10.58 0.19 15.97
N ALA A 112 10.15 1.36 16.43
CA ALA A 112 11.06 2.37 16.92
C ALA A 112 11.74 1.84 18.19
N LYS A 113 13.08 1.72 18.17
CA LYS A 113 13.84 1.35 19.37
C LYS A 113 13.86 2.55 20.31
N LYS A 114 13.65 2.28 21.60
CA LYS A 114 13.81 3.27 22.68
C LYS A 114 15.25 3.73 22.79
#